data_AF-A0A8J3L5W2-F1
#
_entry.id   AF-A0A8J3L5W2-F1
#
_cell.length_a   1.000
_cell.length_b   1.000
_cell.length_c   1.000
_cell.angle_alpha   90.00
_cell.angle_beta   90.00
_cell.angle_gamma   90.00
#
_symmetry.space_group_name_H-M   'P 1'
#
loop_
_entity.id
_entity.type
_entity.pdbx_description
1 polymer ?
#
loop_
_entity_poly.entity_id
_entity_poly.type
_entity_poly.pdbx_seq_one_letter_code
_entity_poly.pdbx_strand_id
1 'polypeptide(L)'
;MNTPVTTAADTSVKPLRLLFTLALLGYVALHLGFQFPHWILPAQNTTLISRSQSAGFLDLFLMAFPLLAVLIATHLSPQLPGSKIFALVALIEYAVAVVLGGVTFLIGLGGLGWVDTFPETIDALGHVVLAIARLGLVTLAGYAVLRVFLALGGRVTLPSALHPPA
;
A
#
# COMPACT_ATOMS: atom_id res chain seq x y z
N MET A 1 20.81 -1.89 -38.17
CA MET A 1 20.39 -0.88 -37.19
C MET A 1 18.88 -0.78 -37.30
N ASN A 2 18.15 -1.53 -36.47
CA ASN A 2 16.72 -1.72 -36.65
C ASN A 2 16.02 -0.59 -35.88
N THR A 3 15.46 0.38 -36.58
CA THR A 3 14.62 1.41 -35.98
C THR A 3 13.40 0.73 -35.35
N PRO A 4 13.13 0.90 -34.04
CA PRO A 4 11.96 0.31 -33.43
C PRO A 4 10.70 0.90 -34.09
N VAL A 5 9.87 0.04 -34.66
CA VAL A 5 8.55 0.42 -35.18
C VAL A 5 7.66 0.69 -33.97
N THR A 6 7.53 1.96 -33.59
CA THR A 6 6.49 2.38 -32.65
C THR A 6 5.13 2.11 -33.29
N THR A 7 4.45 1.07 -32.83
CA THR A 7 3.11 0.71 -33.31
C THR A 7 2.10 1.73 -32.79
N ALA A 8 1.00 1.97 -33.51
CA ALA A 8 -0.04 2.93 -33.11
C ALA A 8 -0.59 2.69 -31.68
N ALA A 9 -0.55 1.44 -31.20
CA ALA A 9 -0.89 1.07 -29.83
C ALA A 9 0.01 1.75 -28.78
N ASP A 10 1.30 1.90 -29.07
CA ASP A 10 2.31 2.43 -28.15
C ASP A 10 2.13 3.94 -27.88
N THR A 11 1.60 4.67 -28.88
CA THR A 11 1.26 6.10 -28.77
C THR A 11 -0.01 6.32 -27.94
N SER A 12 -0.97 5.42 -28.02
CA SER A 12 -2.26 5.51 -27.29
C SER A 12 -2.12 5.24 -25.79
N VAL A 13 -1.24 4.31 -25.40
CA VAL A 13 -1.10 3.88 -24.00
C VAL A 13 -0.20 4.80 -23.17
N LYS A 14 0.73 5.53 -23.80
CA LYS A 14 1.65 6.46 -23.12
C LYS A 14 0.98 7.42 -22.10
N PRO A 15 -0.07 8.18 -22.46
CA PRO A 15 -0.72 9.09 -21.50
C PRO A 15 -1.50 8.33 -20.40
N LEU A 16 -2.01 7.14 -20.71
CA LEU A 16 -2.80 6.33 -19.76
C LEU A 16 -1.93 5.80 -18.60
N ARG A 17 -0.64 5.52 -18.83
CA ARG A 17 0.26 5.02 -17.78
C ARG A 17 0.34 5.94 -16.57
N LEU A 18 0.40 7.26 -16.81
CA LEU A 18 0.41 8.25 -15.73
C LEU A 18 -0.92 8.23 -14.97
N LEU A 19 -2.05 8.20 -15.70
CA LEU A 19 -3.38 8.16 -15.11
C LEU A 19 -3.59 6.90 -14.28
N PHE A 20 -3.19 5.74 -14.76
CA PHE A 20 -3.25 4.48 -14.00
C PHE A 20 -2.37 4.52 -12.75
N THR A 21 -1.14 5.02 -12.87
CA THR A 21 -0.23 5.15 -11.72
C THR A 21 -0.84 6.04 -10.65
N LEU A 22 -1.40 7.20 -11.03
CA LEU A 22 -2.06 8.11 -10.12
C LEU A 22 -3.36 7.54 -9.54
N ALA A 23 -4.16 6.84 -10.35
CA ALA A 23 -5.42 6.25 -9.90
C ALA A 23 -5.18 5.12 -8.90
N LEU A 24 -4.19 4.26 -9.14
CA LEU A 24 -3.86 3.15 -8.24
C LEU A 24 -3.35 3.66 -6.88
N LEU A 25 -2.39 4.58 -6.86
CA LEU A 25 -1.90 5.20 -5.63
C LEU A 25 -3.00 6.02 -4.95
N GLY A 26 -3.69 6.87 -5.71
CA GLY A 26 -4.77 7.71 -5.19
C GLY A 26 -5.88 6.89 -4.53
N TYR A 27 -6.27 5.77 -5.12
CA TYR A 27 -7.28 4.89 -4.53
C TYR A 27 -6.83 4.27 -3.21
N VAL A 28 -5.57 3.79 -3.13
CA VAL A 28 -5.02 3.23 -1.89
C VAL A 28 -4.89 4.30 -0.81
N ALA A 29 -4.41 5.50 -1.17
CA ALA A 29 -4.34 6.64 -0.26
C ALA A 29 -5.72 7.02 0.31
N LEU A 30 -6.75 7.06 -0.53
CA LEU A 30 -8.14 7.30 -0.08
C LEU A 30 -8.64 6.17 0.82
N HIS A 31 -8.40 4.91 0.43
CA HIS A 31 -8.79 3.75 1.24
C HIS A 31 -8.16 3.80 2.63
N LEU A 32 -6.83 3.95 2.73
CA LEU A 32 -6.12 4.06 4.00
C LEU A 32 -6.60 5.29 4.79
N GLY A 33 -6.82 6.41 4.10
CA GLY A 33 -7.31 7.66 4.66
C GLY A 33 -8.71 7.57 5.27
N PHE A 34 -9.63 6.81 4.68
CA PHE A 34 -10.98 6.57 5.21
C PHE A 34 -11.04 5.39 6.19
N GLN A 35 -10.15 4.41 6.05
CA GLN A 35 -10.06 3.29 6.97
C GLN A 35 -9.63 3.73 8.37
N PHE A 36 -8.74 4.73 8.46
CA PHE A 36 -8.31 5.30 9.74
C PHE A 36 -9.44 5.89 10.59
N PRO A 37 -10.25 6.85 10.10
CA PRO A 37 -11.39 7.37 10.85
C PRO A 37 -12.44 6.29 11.11
N HIS A 38 -12.66 5.37 10.17
CA HIS A 38 -13.58 4.24 10.39
C HIS A 38 -13.14 3.33 11.54
N TRP A 39 -11.83 3.15 11.72
CA TRP A 39 -11.28 2.36 12.81
C TRP A 39 -11.37 3.09 14.17
N ILE A 40 -11.03 4.39 14.20
CA ILE A 40 -10.98 5.14 15.46
C ILE A 40 -12.38 5.56 15.95
N LEU A 41 -13.25 5.99 15.04
CA LEU A 41 -14.59 6.49 15.38
C LEU A 41 -15.54 5.31 15.62
N PRO A 42 -16.24 5.27 16.76
CA PRO A 42 -17.17 4.19 17.06
C PRO A 42 -18.40 4.26 16.15
N ALA A 43 -18.67 3.17 15.44
CA ALA A 43 -20.00 2.88 14.91
C ALA A 43 -20.90 2.30 16.03
N GLN A 44 -22.21 2.45 15.90
CA GLN A 44 -23.20 1.99 16.89
C GLN A 44 -22.93 0.53 17.31
N ASN A 45 -22.84 0.28 18.62
CA ASN A 45 -22.62 -1.05 19.22
C ASN A 45 -21.28 -1.75 18.86
N THR A 46 -20.24 -1.02 18.45
CA THR A 46 -18.91 -1.61 18.16
C THR A 46 -17.88 -1.30 19.24
N THR A 47 -17.01 -2.27 19.56
CA THR A 47 -15.86 -2.06 20.44
C THR A 47 -14.60 -1.77 19.63
N LEU A 48 -13.57 -1.20 20.26
CA LEU A 48 -12.28 -1.00 19.58
C LEU A 48 -11.65 -2.35 19.15
N ILE A 49 -11.83 -3.40 19.96
CA ILE A 49 -11.35 -4.76 19.65
C ILE A 49 -12.03 -5.27 18.38
N SER A 50 -13.37 -5.22 18.30
CA SER A 50 -14.10 -5.72 17.13
C SER A 50 -13.75 -4.94 15.85
N ARG A 51 -13.59 -3.61 15.94
CA ARG A 51 -13.16 -2.79 14.79
C ARG A 51 -11.72 -3.08 14.35
N SER A 52 -10.85 -3.47 15.29
CA SER A 52 -9.46 -3.79 15.00
C SER A 52 -9.32 -5.16 14.33
N GLN A 53 -10.17 -6.13 14.69
CA GLN A 53 -10.27 -7.43 14.02
C GLN A 53 -10.76 -7.30 12.57
N SER A 54 -11.63 -6.34 12.28
CA SER A 54 -12.16 -6.08 10.93
C SER A 54 -11.39 -5.00 10.15
N ALA A 55 -10.24 -4.53 10.64
CA ALA A 55 -9.52 -3.42 10.03
C ALA A 55 -8.89 -3.82 8.68
N GLY A 56 -9.19 -3.06 7.62
CA GLY A 56 -8.75 -3.31 6.25
C GLY A 56 -7.38 -2.73 5.88
N PHE A 57 -6.48 -2.50 6.83
CA PHE A 57 -5.16 -1.91 6.54
C PHE A 57 -4.21 -2.85 5.80
N LEU A 58 -4.37 -4.17 5.98
CA LEU A 58 -3.55 -5.21 5.35
C LEU A 58 -4.30 -5.99 4.27
N ASP A 59 -5.29 -5.36 3.61
CA ASP A 59 -6.00 -5.96 2.49
C ASP A 59 -5.04 -6.21 1.33
N LEU A 60 -4.79 -7.49 1.01
CA LEU A 60 -3.79 -7.86 0.02
C LEU A 60 -4.13 -7.42 -1.40
N PHE A 61 -5.42 -7.36 -1.73
CA PHE A 61 -5.84 -6.92 -3.05
C PHE A 61 -5.53 -5.45 -3.24
N LEU A 62 -5.84 -4.63 -2.24
CA LEU A 62 -5.53 -3.21 -2.25
C LEU A 62 -4.02 -2.95 -2.16
N MET A 63 -3.30 -3.71 -1.34
CA MET A 63 -1.86 -3.58 -1.21
C MET A 63 -1.09 -4.06 -2.46
N ALA A 64 -1.73 -4.72 -3.42
CA ALA A 64 -1.10 -4.96 -4.72
C ALA A 64 -1.01 -3.69 -5.58
N PHE A 65 -1.90 -2.72 -5.39
CA PHE A 65 -2.01 -1.54 -6.26
C PHE A 65 -0.78 -0.61 -6.21
N PRO A 66 -0.18 -0.30 -5.04
CA PRO A 66 1.01 0.54 -4.99
C PRO A 66 2.20 -0.14 -5.67
N LEU A 67 2.32 -1.47 -5.55
CA LEU A 67 3.34 -2.23 -6.27
C LEU A 67 3.13 -2.13 -7.79
N LEU A 68 1.90 -2.33 -8.26
CA LEU A 68 1.55 -2.22 -9.68
C LEU A 68 1.82 -0.81 -10.21
N ALA A 69 1.46 0.23 -9.47
CA ALA A 69 1.76 1.62 -9.83
C ALA A 69 3.27 1.84 -10.01
N VAL A 70 4.09 1.35 -9.08
CA VAL A 70 5.55 1.45 -9.17
C VAL A 70 6.08 0.72 -10.40
N LEU A 71 5.61 -0.50 -10.66
CA LEU A 71 6.01 -1.27 -11.84
C LEU A 71 5.64 -0.55 -13.14
N ILE A 72 4.42 0.01 -13.23
CA ILE A 72 3.96 0.79 -14.39
C ILE A 72 4.82 2.03 -14.59
N ALA A 73 5.19 2.71 -13.51
CA ALA A 73 5.99 3.94 -13.56
C ALA A 73 7.47 3.70 -13.91
N THR A 74 8.01 2.53 -13.55
CA THR A 74 9.47 2.28 -13.57
C THR A 74 9.92 1.24 -14.59
N HIS A 75 9.16 0.15 -14.77
CA HIS A 75 9.59 -1.01 -15.57
C HIS A 75 9.04 -1.01 -17.00
N LEU A 76 7.94 -0.29 -17.26
CA LEU A 76 7.48 -0.04 -18.62
C LEU A 76 8.34 1.06 -19.27
N SER A 77 9.03 0.73 -20.36
CA SER A 77 9.86 1.70 -21.08
C SER A 77 9.02 2.60 -22.01
N PRO A 78 9.33 3.90 -22.14
CA PRO A 78 10.28 4.66 -21.33
C PRO A 78 9.76 4.90 -19.90
N GLN A 79 10.68 5.04 -18.94
CA GLN A 79 10.34 5.36 -17.55
C GLN A 79 9.56 6.67 -17.45
N LEU A 80 8.54 6.72 -16.59
CA LEU A 80 7.74 7.93 -16.41
C LEU A 80 8.57 9.05 -15.74
N PRO A 81 8.39 10.32 -16.17
CA PRO A 81 8.92 11.45 -15.43
C PRO A 81 8.29 11.47 -14.03
N GLY A 82 9.10 11.62 -12.99
CA GLY A 82 8.62 11.61 -11.60
C GLY A 82 8.45 10.21 -10.99
N SER A 83 8.95 9.14 -11.64
CA SER A 83 8.90 7.76 -11.11
C SER A 83 9.37 7.61 -9.65
N LYS A 84 10.34 8.42 -9.23
CA LYS A 84 10.83 8.48 -7.83
C LYS A 84 9.75 8.91 -6.84
N ILE A 85 8.92 9.89 -7.22
CA ILE A 85 7.84 10.40 -6.37
C ILE A 85 6.78 9.31 -6.21
N PHE A 86 6.40 8.64 -7.29
CA PHE A 86 5.44 7.53 -7.21
C PHE A 86 5.94 6.38 -6.32
N ALA A 87 7.23 6.03 -6.42
CA ALA A 87 7.83 5.04 -5.53
C ALA A 87 7.88 5.50 -4.06
N LEU A 88 8.13 6.79 -3.80
CA LEU A 88 8.07 7.34 -2.45
C LEU A 88 6.64 7.30 -1.88
N VAL A 89 5.63 7.67 -2.67
CA VAL A 89 4.22 7.63 -2.25
C VAL A 89 3.82 6.19 -1.90
N ALA A 90 4.14 5.23 -2.77
CA ALA A 90 3.91 3.81 -2.49
C ALA A 90 4.59 3.35 -1.19
N LEU A 91 5.84 3.79 -0.92
CA LEU A 91 6.53 3.49 0.34
C LEU A 91 5.79 4.03 1.56
N ILE A 92 5.25 5.24 1.46
CA ILE A 92 4.45 5.84 2.54
C ILE A 92 3.18 5.02 2.76
N GLU A 93 2.48 4.61 1.70
CA GLU A 93 1.28 3.77 1.80
C GLU A 93 1.58 2.43 2.49
N TYR A 94 2.67 1.75 2.10
CA TYR A 94 3.09 0.52 2.77
C TYR A 94 3.47 0.74 4.23
N ALA A 95 4.17 1.84 4.55
CA ALA A 95 4.54 2.16 5.92
C ALA A 95 3.29 2.39 6.79
N VAL A 96 2.31 3.15 6.29
CA VAL A 96 1.03 3.36 6.96
C VAL A 96 0.26 2.05 7.13
N ALA A 97 0.18 1.23 6.08
CA ALA A 97 -0.51 -0.06 6.12
C ALA A 97 0.11 -1.02 7.14
N VAL A 98 1.44 -1.15 7.18
CA VAL A 98 2.15 -2.03 8.11
C VAL A 98 2.03 -1.53 9.55
N VAL A 99 2.20 -0.22 9.79
CA VAL A 99 2.10 0.36 11.13
C VAL A 99 0.68 0.23 11.67
N LEU A 100 -0.32 0.70 10.93
CA LEU A 100 -1.71 0.65 11.37
C LEU A 100 -2.23 -0.79 11.42
N GLY A 101 -1.91 -1.60 10.41
CA GLY A 101 -2.26 -3.02 10.39
C GLY A 101 -1.66 -3.82 11.54
N GLY A 102 -0.41 -3.54 11.90
CA GLY A 102 0.24 -4.11 13.07
C GLY A 102 -0.44 -3.68 14.38
N VAL A 103 -0.75 -2.40 14.53
CA VAL A 103 -1.47 -1.88 15.70
C VAL A 103 -2.86 -2.51 15.82
N THR A 104 -3.65 -2.56 14.74
CA THR A 104 -4.98 -3.18 14.77
C THR A 104 -4.91 -4.67 15.03
N PHE A 105 -3.90 -5.36 14.49
CA PHE A 105 -3.65 -6.75 14.82
C PHE A 105 -3.42 -6.94 16.32
N LEU A 106 -2.50 -6.18 16.93
CA LEU A 106 -2.19 -6.27 18.36
C LEU A 106 -3.41 -5.98 19.25
N ILE A 107 -4.22 -4.98 18.90
CA ILE A 107 -5.45 -4.67 19.64
C ILE A 107 -6.50 -5.78 19.44
N GLY A 108 -6.62 -6.31 18.23
CA GLY A 108 -7.54 -7.39 17.88
C GLY A 108 -7.27 -8.70 18.63
N LEU A 109 -6.01 -8.96 19.00
CA LEU A 109 -5.65 -10.10 19.86
C LEU A 109 -6.36 -10.07 21.22
N GLY A 110 -6.73 -8.88 21.72
CA GLY A 110 -7.49 -8.75 22.96
C GLY A 110 -8.87 -9.42 22.94
N GLY A 111 -9.40 -9.76 21.75
CA GLY A 111 -10.65 -10.48 21.59
C GLY A 111 -10.54 -12.01 21.62
N LEU A 112 -9.33 -12.57 21.69
CA LEU A 112 -9.10 -14.03 21.65
C LEU A 112 -9.37 -14.76 22.99
N GLY A 113 -9.65 -14.03 24.07
CA GLY A 113 -9.82 -14.60 25.42
C GLY A 113 -11.14 -15.34 25.68
N TRP A 114 -12.04 -15.42 24.71
CA TRP A 114 -13.42 -15.91 24.87
C TRP A 114 -13.73 -17.02 23.87
N VAL A 115 -12.83 -18.00 23.79
CA VAL A 115 -12.96 -19.12 22.86
C VAL A 115 -13.31 -20.35 23.69
N ASP A 116 -14.58 -20.74 23.65
CA ASP A 116 -15.11 -21.83 24.48
C ASP A 116 -15.28 -23.13 23.69
N THR A 117 -15.20 -23.06 22.35
CA THR A 117 -15.40 -24.20 21.46
C THR A 117 -14.21 -24.45 20.53
N PHE A 118 -14.04 -25.72 20.13
CA PHE A 118 -13.00 -26.12 19.18
C PHE A 118 -13.09 -25.39 17.82
N PRO A 119 -14.28 -25.19 17.21
CA PRO A 119 -14.40 -24.42 15.96
C PRO A 119 -13.96 -22.97 16.11
N GLU A 120 -14.33 -22.29 17.19
CA GLU A 120 -13.90 -20.91 17.47
C GLU A 120 -12.38 -20.83 17.67
N THR A 121 -11.75 -21.87 18.21
CA THR A 121 -10.28 -21.93 18.37
C THR A 121 -9.57 -21.97 17.02
N ILE A 122 -10.10 -22.76 16.08
CA ILE A 122 -9.55 -22.84 14.72
C ILE A 122 -9.72 -21.51 13.98
N ASP A 123 -10.88 -20.85 14.12
CA ASP A 123 -11.13 -19.56 13.51
C ASP A 123 -10.20 -18.46 14.07
N ALA A 124 -10.07 -18.41 15.40
CA ALA A 124 -9.13 -17.54 16.11
C ALA A 124 -7.68 -17.74 15.63
N LEU A 125 -7.22 -18.99 15.57
CA LEU A 125 -5.88 -19.32 15.07
C LEU A 125 -5.72 -18.89 13.60
N GLY A 126 -6.72 -19.16 12.76
CA GLY A 126 -6.75 -18.74 11.37
C GLY A 126 -6.62 -17.23 11.23
N HIS A 127 -7.36 -16.47 12.05
CA HIS A 127 -7.29 -15.02 12.08
C HIS A 127 -5.86 -14.53 12.39
N VAL A 128 -5.21 -15.11 13.41
CA VAL A 128 -3.84 -14.76 13.81
C VAL A 128 -2.83 -15.11 12.73
N VAL A 129 -2.83 -16.36 12.25
CA VAL A 129 -1.87 -16.86 11.27
C VAL A 129 -2.00 -16.08 9.95
N LEU A 130 -3.23 -15.86 9.48
CA LEU A 130 -3.46 -15.09 8.26
C LEU A 130 -3.15 -13.60 8.44
N ALA A 131 -3.34 -13.02 9.62
CA ALA A 131 -2.92 -11.64 9.87
C ALA A 131 -1.39 -11.50 9.82
N ILE A 132 -0.65 -12.43 10.43
CA ILE A 132 0.83 -12.46 10.36
C ILE A 132 1.30 -12.66 8.91
N ALA A 133 0.69 -13.59 8.16
CA ALA A 133 1.02 -13.81 6.75
C ALA A 133 0.76 -12.55 5.90
N ARG A 134 -0.38 -11.88 6.11
CA ARG A 134 -0.69 -10.61 5.43
C ARG A 134 0.34 -9.53 5.76
N LEU A 135 0.68 -9.36 7.04
CA LEU A 135 1.69 -8.39 7.49
C LEU A 135 3.05 -8.66 6.81
N GLY A 136 3.47 -9.92 6.74
CA GLY A 136 4.70 -10.34 6.06
C GLY A 136 4.68 -10.02 4.56
N LEU A 137 3.59 -10.34 3.86
CA LEU A 137 3.44 -10.06 2.43
C LEU A 137 3.44 -8.55 2.12
N VAL A 138 2.69 -7.76 2.88
CA VAL A 138 2.64 -6.30 2.72
C VAL A 138 4.01 -5.68 2.99
N THR A 139 4.71 -6.17 4.02
CA THR A 139 6.09 -5.73 4.33
C THR A 139 7.06 -6.08 3.19
N LEU A 140 6.95 -7.30 2.64
CA LEU A 140 7.79 -7.74 1.53
C LEU A 140 7.53 -6.92 0.25
N ALA A 141 6.28 -6.58 -0.03
CA ALA A 141 5.90 -5.71 -1.14
C ALA A 141 6.48 -4.30 -0.95
N GLY A 142 6.37 -3.73 0.25
CA GLY A 142 7.01 -2.47 0.61
C GLY A 142 8.53 -2.51 0.46
N TYR A 143 9.17 -3.61 0.85
CA TYR A 143 10.60 -3.82 0.66
C TYR A 143 10.99 -3.89 -0.82
N ALA A 144 10.18 -4.54 -1.67
CA ALA A 144 10.41 -4.55 -3.11
C ALA A 144 10.35 -3.12 -3.69
N VAL A 145 9.37 -2.31 -3.27
CA VAL A 145 9.30 -0.90 -3.68
C VAL A 145 10.48 -0.10 -3.13
N LEU A 146 10.95 -0.38 -1.91
CA LEU A 146 12.13 0.26 -1.34
C LEU A 146 13.36 0.01 -2.20
N ARG A 147 13.57 -1.23 -2.63
CA ARG A 147 14.65 -1.60 -3.54
C ARG A 147 14.59 -0.83 -4.86
N VAL A 148 13.38 -0.69 -5.43
CA VAL A 148 13.18 0.13 -6.65
C VAL A 148 13.51 1.60 -6.36
N PHE A 149 12.97 2.19 -5.29
CA PHE A 149 13.22 3.58 -4.93
C PHE A 149 14.71 3.90 -4.74
N LEU A 150 15.43 3.01 -4.05
CA LEU A 150 16.88 3.13 -3.87
C LEU A 150 17.63 3.00 -5.20
N ALA A 151 17.22 2.10 -6.09
CA ALA A 151 17.79 1.97 -7.44
C ALA A 151 17.57 3.22 -8.30
N LEU A 152 16.50 3.99 -8.04
CA LEU A 152 16.27 5.29 -8.67
C LEU A 152 17.10 6.43 -8.04
N GLY A 153 17.92 6.16 -7.03
CA GLY A 153 18.79 7.14 -6.38
C GLY A 153 18.35 7.57 -4.98
N GLY A 154 17.29 6.99 -4.41
CA GLY A 154 17.00 7.01 -2.96
C GLY A 154 16.72 8.36 -2.31
N ARG A 155 16.67 9.45 -3.07
CA ARG A 155 16.42 10.82 -2.59
C ARG A 155 15.51 11.56 -3.56
N VAL A 156 14.54 12.27 -3.00
CA VAL A 156 13.73 13.25 -3.75
C VAL A 156 14.32 14.62 -3.46
N THR A 157 14.93 15.23 -4.48
CA THR A 157 15.36 16.64 -4.41
C THR A 157 14.14 17.53 -4.63
N LEU A 158 13.82 18.37 -3.65
CA LEU A 158 12.76 19.37 -3.81
C LEU A 158 13.17 20.40 -4.89
N PRO A 159 12.21 20.99 -5.62
CA PRO A 159 12.50 22.07 -6.57
C PRO A 159 13.21 23.22 -5.88
N SER A 160 14.25 23.78 -6.51
CA SER A 160 15.06 24.89 -5.96
C SER A 160 14.24 26.13 -5.59
N ALA A 161 13.02 26.26 -6.11
CA ALA A 161 12.07 27.34 -5.78
C ALA A 161 11.55 27.31 -4.33
N LEU A 162 11.80 26.24 -3.58
CA LEU A 162 11.43 26.12 -2.16
C LEU A 162 12.61 26.34 -1.20
N HIS A 163 13.78 26.77 -1.71
CA HIS A 163 14.85 27.27 -0.85
C HIS A 163 14.52 28.71 -0.44
N PRO A 164 14.15 28.99 0.82
CA PRO A 164 14.15 30.37 1.29
C PRO A 164 15.58 30.92 1.20
N PRO A 165 15.75 32.20 0.80
CA PRO A 165 17.05 32.84 0.85
C PRO A 165 17.59 32.79 2.27
N ALA A 166 18.87 32.44 2.40
CA ALA A 166 19.59 32.38 3.66
C ALA A 166 19.69 33.76 4.34
#